data_AF-A0A3C0ZKT6-F1
#
_entry.id   AF-A0A3C0ZKT6-F1
#
_cell.length_a   1.000
_cell.length_b   1.000
_cell.length_c   1.000
_cell.angle_alpha   90.00
_cell.angle_beta   90.00
_cell.angle_gamma   90.00
#
_symmetry.space_group_name_H-M   'P 1'
#
loop_
_entity.id
_entity.type
_entity.pdbx_description
1 polymer ?
#
loop_
_entity_poly.entity_id
_entity_poly.type
_entity_poly.pdbx_seq_one_letter_code
_entity_poly.pdbx_strand_id
1 'polypeptide(L)'
;MYPHSLTTPGFPTTWNWTGTIWPAPEIQRQLAGFLALLSLLNLWGVGASKSRAITNHVQQERKRQMKKELMSTSAIVFIVGLLLSGCARSTVGPDITIDDRDYAAMRKLINEDPLFTSDPITLDDGDVVSFDGLSKIASPITPIAWGRRVTSSSREIRFENVNDTTVVATVTHTMSGNIIILAKSSPQDSVRRITKPFTDRTLRKLKFYRHGRTGDPDRSWRPGEASGAKGGTDGSEVTIKKVEVTLGTQTYVVTNPTDTFFKLMHGGGWMLPMFGPTQNVKVRVTLTSAVPDTDWVSLHRPSPFMGRGPMWDRPIHIRMRLVSEVRAGASFERVFENTWSTHGIGRHTFFVEALTRGSLRDDTAVFSSQLWGVPYIVQ
;
A
#
# COMPACT_ATOMS: atom_id res chain seq x y z
N MET A 1 -38.78 -3.93 40.02
CA MET A 1 -40.18 -3.67 39.63
C MET A 1 -40.22 -2.28 39.00
N TYR A 2 -40.30 -2.22 37.67
CA TYR A 2 -40.64 -1.10 36.77
C TYR A 2 -40.15 -1.53 35.38
N PRO A 3 -41.03 -1.90 34.43
CA PRO A 3 -40.63 -2.27 33.09
C PRO A 3 -40.88 -1.11 32.12
N HIS A 4 -39.90 -0.78 31.28
CA HIS A 4 -40.13 -0.01 30.06
C HIS A 4 -39.71 -0.84 28.86
N SER A 5 -40.73 -1.32 28.15
CA SER A 5 -40.66 -1.90 26.81
C SER A 5 -40.40 -0.80 25.79
N LEU A 6 -39.37 -0.96 24.98
CA LEU A 6 -39.19 -0.17 23.76
C LEU A 6 -39.35 -1.07 22.54
N THR A 7 -40.35 -0.67 21.76
CA THR A 7 -40.78 -1.19 20.48
C THR A 7 -39.79 -0.82 19.37
N THR A 8 -39.58 -1.75 18.44
CA THR A 8 -38.85 -1.58 17.19
C THR A 8 -39.69 -0.84 16.14
N PRO A 9 -39.11 0.06 15.33
CA PRO A 9 -39.70 0.46 14.06
C PRO A 9 -39.06 -0.31 12.89
N GLY A 10 -39.93 -0.76 11.98
CA GLY A 10 -39.61 -1.60 10.83
C GLY A 10 -38.87 -0.90 9.69
N PHE A 11 -38.27 -1.75 8.85
CA PHE A 11 -37.65 -1.40 7.57
C PHE A 11 -38.71 -1.14 6.49
N PRO A 12 -38.53 -0.14 5.63
CA PRO A 12 -39.11 -0.14 4.31
C PRO A 12 -38.16 -0.75 3.28
N THR A 13 -38.77 -1.59 2.47
CA THR A 13 -38.33 -2.31 1.29
C THR A 13 -38.00 -1.42 0.08
N THR A 14 -37.11 -1.94 -0.76
CA THR A 14 -36.98 -1.73 -2.22
C THR A 14 -36.72 -0.31 -2.74
N TRP A 15 -35.48 -0.07 -3.18
CA TRP A 15 -35.16 0.97 -4.15
C TRP A 15 -34.68 0.33 -5.46
N ASN A 16 -35.52 0.40 -6.48
CA ASN A 16 -35.19 0.05 -7.86
C ASN A 16 -34.41 1.21 -8.49
N TRP A 17 -33.19 0.95 -8.96
CA TRP A 17 -32.44 1.84 -9.84
C TRP A 17 -32.59 1.36 -11.29
N THR A 18 -33.43 2.06 -12.05
CA THR A 18 -33.41 2.08 -13.51
C THR A 18 -33.02 3.48 -13.96
N GLY A 19 -32.02 3.59 -14.83
CA GLY A 19 -31.50 4.88 -15.32
C GLY A 19 -30.19 4.71 -16.07
N THR A 20 -30.22 4.15 -17.28
CA THR A 20 -30.14 4.86 -18.57
C THR A 20 -28.71 5.25 -18.97
N ILE A 21 -28.24 4.51 -19.97
CA ILE A 21 -26.99 4.62 -20.72
C ILE A 21 -27.05 5.89 -21.58
N TRP A 22 -25.99 6.73 -21.55
CA TRP A 22 -25.76 7.78 -22.53
C TRP A 22 -24.50 7.45 -23.36
N PRO A 23 -24.52 7.69 -24.69
CA PRO A 23 -23.48 7.26 -25.61
C PRO A 23 -22.32 8.26 -25.73
N ALA A 24 -21.18 7.71 -26.16
CA ALA A 24 -19.96 8.40 -26.51
C ALA A 24 -20.11 9.34 -27.73
N PRO A 25 -19.31 10.41 -27.86
CA PRO A 25 -19.18 11.16 -29.10
C PRO A 25 -18.02 10.65 -29.97
N GLU A 26 -18.40 10.22 -31.17
CA GLU A 26 -17.60 9.94 -32.35
C GLU A 26 -16.87 11.20 -32.84
N ILE A 27 -15.53 11.15 -32.96
CA ILE A 27 -14.70 12.21 -33.55
C ILE A 27 -14.21 11.72 -34.92
N GLN A 28 -14.90 12.13 -35.99
CA GLN A 28 -14.36 12.14 -37.36
C GLN A 28 -14.97 13.29 -38.15
N ARG A 29 -14.14 14.29 -38.51
CA ARG A 29 -14.25 15.18 -39.69
C ARG A 29 -13.20 16.29 -39.60
N GLN A 30 -12.01 16.09 -40.18
CA GLN A 30 -11.18 17.15 -40.77
C GLN A 30 -10.20 16.54 -41.78
N LEU A 31 -10.62 16.43 -43.04
CA LEU A 31 -9.75 16.14 -44.20
C LEU A 31 -10.49 16.55 -45.48
N ALA A 32 -10.60 17.85 -45.72
CA ALA A 32 -10.99 18.41 -47.02
C ALA A 32 -10.67 19.90 -47.04
N GLY A 33 -9.52 20.28 -47.59
CA GLY A 33 -9.19 21.70 -47.76
C GLY A 33 -7.72 21.95 -48.04
N PHE A 34 -7.13 21.33 -49.07
CA PHE A 34 -5.79 21.71 -49.53
C PHE A 34 -5.48 21.43 -51.01
N LEU A 35 -6.46 21.51 -51.90
CA LEU A 35 -6.24 21.38 -53.36
C LEU A 35 -7.08 22.40 -54.14
N ALA A 36 -6.70 23.68 -54.05
CA ALA A 36 -7.21 24.72 -54.94
C ALA A 36 -6.21 25.89 -55.02
N LEU A 37 -5.03 25.68 -55.61
CA LEU A 37 -4.12 26.78 -55.93
C LEU A 37 -3.07 26.46 -57.02
N LEU A 38 -3.45 25.69 -58.05
CA LEU A 38 -2.58 25.40 -59.19
C LEU A 38 -3.41 25.22 -60.47
N SER A 39 -4.08 26.27 -60.92
CA SER A 39 -4.75 26.30 -62.23
C SER A 39 -4.90 27.72 -62.78
N LEU A 40 -3.83 28.49 -62.84
CA LEU A 40 -3.76 29.74 -63.59
C LEU A 40 -2.34 29.95 -64.10
N LEU A 41 -2.04 29.43 -65.30
CA LEU A 41 -1.04 29.95 -66.25
C LEU A 41 -0.96 29.00 -67.44
N ASN A 42 -1.84 29.21 -68.42
CA ASN A 42 -1.65 28.75 -69.80
C ASN A 42 -2.66 29.50 -70.66
N LEU A 43 -2.24 30.59 -71.32
CA LEU A 43 -2.77 31.05 -72.61
C LEU A 43 -2.03 32.31 -73.08
N TRP A 44 -1.97 32.46 -74.41
CA TRP A 44 -1.28 33.47 -75.26
C TRP A 44 0.17 33.10 -75.62
N GLY A 45 0.56 32.95 -76.88
CA GLY A 45 -0.11 33.15 -78.16
C GLY A 45 0.94 33.21 -79.26
N VAL A 46 0.68 32.56 -80.40
CA VAL A 46 1.51 32.49 -81.60
C VAL A 46 1.34 33.76 -82.44
N GLY A 47 2.42 34.28 -83.05
CA GLY A 47 2.36 35.33 -84.07
C GLY A 47 3.74 35.79 -84.55
N ALA A 48 3.92 35.89 -85.87
CA ALA A 48 5.19 35.76 -86.58
C ALA A 48 5.92 37.07 -86.96
N SER A 49 7.10 36.88 -87.57
CA SER A 49 7.72 37.69 -88.65
C SER A 49 8.76 38.79 -88.31
N LYS A 50 9.99 38.54 -88.81
CA LYS A 50 11.02 39.46 -89.34
C LYS A 50 11.62 40.53 -88.41
N SER A 51 12.87 40.32 -88.01
CA SER A 51 13.98 41.23 -88.35
C SER A 51 15.31 40.63 -87.85
N ARG A 52 16.20 40.26 -88.79
CA ARG A 52 17.61 39.96 -88.51
C ARG A 52 18.35 41.28 -88.41
N ALA A 53 19.32 41.31 -87.50
CA ALA A 53 20.22 42.42 -87.19
C ALA A 53 19.68 43.39 -86.11
N ILE A 54 19.66 42.91 -84.87
CA ILE A 54 20.09 43.56 -83.60
C ILE A 54 19.88 42.47 -82.54
N THR A 55 20.68 41.39 -82.57
CA THR A 55 20.40 40.18 -81.76
C THR A 55 21.57 39.74 -80.88
N ASN A 56 22.71 40.46 -80.92
CA ASN A 56 23.87 40.09 -80.11
C ASN A 56 24.05 40.96 -78.86
N HIS A 57 23.50 42.19 -78.82
CA HIS A 57 23.70 43.08 -77.66
C HIS A 57 22.65 42.89 -76.55
N VAL A 58 21.40 42.60 -76.90
CA VAL A 58 20.30 42.41 -75.93
C VAL A 58 20.31 41.01 -75.29
N GLN A 59 20.84 39.99 -75.97
CA GLN A 59 20.97 38.65 -75.38
C GLN A 59 22.07 38.54 -74.30
N GLN A 60 23.06 39.44 -74.32
CA GLN A 60 24.16 39.40 -73.35
C GLN A 60 23.77 40.03 -72.00
N GLU A 61 22.92 41.06 -72.00
CA GLU A 61 22.38 41.64 -70.77
C GLU A 61 21.35 40.75 -70.08
N ARG A 62 20.46 40.08 -70.85
CA ARG A 62 19.51 39.10 -70.29
C ARG A 62 20.20 37.90 -69.63
N LYS A 63 21.36 37.46 -70.14
CA LYS A 63 22.16 36.39 -69.50
C LYS A 63 22.82 36.84 -68.18
N ARG A 64 23.11 38.13 -68.01
CA ARG A 64 23.63 38.68 -66.73
C ARG A 64 22.53 38.90 -65.71
N GLN A 65 21.34 39.33 -66.12
CA GLN A 65 20.17 39.45 -65.23
C GLN A 65 19.63 38.08 -64.79
N MET A 66 19.53 37.09 -65.69
CA MET A 66 19.10 35.73 -65.30
C MET A 66 20.07 35.04 -64.35
N LYS A 67 21.39 35.30 -64.44
CA LYS A 67 22.36 34.76 -63.46
C LYS A 67 22.25 35.39 -62.07
N LYS A 68 21.78 36.63 -61.95
CA LYS A 68 21.51 37.26 -60.65
C LYS A 68 20.21 36.76 -60.02
N GLU A 69 19.15 36.58 -60.82
CA GLU A 69 17.87 36.04 -60.34
C GLU A 69 17.95 34.54 -60.01
N LEU A 70 18.70 33.76 -60.78
CA LEU A 70 18.90 32.31 -60.54
C LEU A 70 19.85 32.03 -59.37
N MET A 71 20.79 32.94 -59.05
CA MET A 71 21.61 32.83 -57.84
C MET A 71 20.91 33.37 -56.58
N SER A 72 19.97 34.31 -56.71
CA SER A 72 19.17 34.80 -55.58
C SER A 72 18.09 33.79 -55.14
N THR A 73 17.50 33.05 -56.08
CA THR A 73 16.45 32.05 -55.77
C THR A 73 17.02 30.76 -55.16
N SER A 74 18.22 30.32 -55.55
CA SER A 74 18.89 29.16 -54.93
C SER A 74 19.30 29.39 -53.47
N ALA A 75 19.66 30.61 -53.08
CA ALA A 75 20.03 30.91 -51.69
C ALA A 75 18.81 30.87 -50.74
N ILE A 76 17.64 31.31 -51.19
CA ILE A 76 16.41 31.32 -50.39
C ILE A 76 15.87 29.90 -50.18
N VAL A 77 15.93 29.04 -51.21
CA VAL A 77 15.51 27.62 -51.09
C VAL A 77 16.42 26.86 -50.12
N PHE A 78 17.72 27.17 -50.07
CA PHE A 78 18.66 26.52 -49.14
C PHE A 78 18.47 26.97 -47.69
N ILE A 79 18.12 28.24 -47.44
CA ILE A 79 17.84 28.77 -46.10
C ILE A 79 16.49 28.26 -45.56
N VAL A 80 15.45 28.15 -46.41
CA VAL A 80 14.16 27.56 -46.02
C VAL A 80 14.29 26.05 -45.73
N GLY A 81 15.16 25.34 -46.45
CA GLY A 81 15.49 23.94 -46.15
C GLY A 81 16.20 23.74 -44.81
N LEU A 82 17.06 24.68 -44.40
CA LEU A 82 17.74 24.66 -43.10
C LEU A 82 16.83 25.06 -41.93
N LEU A 83 15.77 25.85 -42.18
CA LEU A 83 14.78 26.19 -41.16
C LEU A 83 13.72 25.10 -40.95
N LEU A 84 13.54 24.19 -41.90
CA LEU A 84 12.63 23.04 -41.78
C LEU A 84 13.31 21.75 -41.28
N SER A 85 14.64 21.69 -41.25
CA SER A 85 15.39 20.55 -40.68
C SER A 85 15.64 20.65 -39.18
N GLY A 86 15.21 21.74 -38.54
CA GLY A 86 15.47 22.05 -37.13
C GLY A 86 14.25 22.04 -36.23
N CYS A 87 13.41 20.99 -36.24
CA CYS A 87 12.61 20.57 -35.06
C CYS A 87 11.75 19.31 -35.30
N ALA A 88 12.28 18.28 -35.95
CA ALA A 88 11.78 16.93 -35.68
C ALA A 88 12.53 16.38 -34.46
N ARG A 89 12.32 16.99 -33.28
CA ARG A 89 12.63 16.30 -32.03
C ARG A 89 11.62 15.17 -32.00
N SER A 90 12.05 13.96 -32.35
CA SER A 90 11.24 12.75 -32.21
C SER A 90 10.70 12.73 -30.78
N THR A 91 9.47 13.18 -30.58
CA THR A 91 8.68 12.93 -29.38
C THR A 91 8.11 11.53 -29.47
N VAL A 92 8.94 10.57 -29.87
CA VAL A 92 8.85 9.23 -29.35
C VAL A 92 9.82 9.26 -28.18
N GLY A 93 9.36 9.85 -27.07
CA GLY A 93 9.97 9.49 -25.79
C GLY A 93 9.94 7.97 -25.71
N PRO A 94 10.97 7.31 -25.15
CA PRO A 94 10.91 5.87 -24.98
C PRO A 94 9.56 5.53 -24.37
N ASP A 95 8.88 4.54 -24.92
CA ASP A 95 7.73 3.94 -24.24
C ASP A 95 8.28 3.36 -22.94
N ILE A 96 8.27 4.17 -21.87
CA ILE A 96 8.87 3.80 -20.58
C ILE A 96 7.89 2.87 -19.89
N THR A 97 7.83 1.66 -20.44
CA THR A 97 7.39 0.46 -19.76
C THR A 97 8.15 0.35 -18.45
N ILE A 98 7.47 -0.14 -17.42
CA ILE A 98 8.08 -0.32 -16.09
C ILE A 98 9.24 -1.30 -16.24
N ASP A 99 10.45 -0.86 -15.87
CA ASP A 99 11.69 -1.63 -16.02
C ASP A 99 12.26 -2.07 -14.65
N ASP A 100 13.35 -2.85 -14.68
CA ASP A 100 14.01 -3.33 -13.46
C ASP A 100 14.54 -2.21 -12.56
N ARG A 101 14.85 -1.03 -13.11
CA ARG A 101 15.30 0.12 -12.33
C ARG A 101 14.14 0.75 -11.56
N ASP A 102 12.93 0.75 -12.13
CA ASP A 102 11.73 1.14 -11.41
C ASP A 102 11.47 0.21 -10.21
N TYR A 103 11.59 -1.11 -10.40
CA TYR A 103 11.45 -2.09 -9.30
C TYR A 103 12.55 -1.94 -8.24
N ALA A 104 13.78 -1.64 -8.64
CA ALA A 104 14.87 -1.36 -7.71
C ALA A 104 14.59 -0.10 -6.85
N ALA A 105 14.10 0.97 -7.47
CA ALA A 105 13.72 2.21 -6.77
C ALA A 105 12.58 1.97 -5.77
N MET A 106 11.51 1.27 -6.19
CA MET A 106 10.41 0.91 -5.28
C MET A 106 10.86 0.01 -4.12
N ARG A 107 11.77 -0.94 -4.38
CA ARG A 107 12.35 -1.81 -3.35
C ARG A 107 13.15 -1.02 -2.33
N LYS A 108 13.94 -0.04 -2.78
CA LYS A 108 14.67 0.89 -1.90
C LYS A 108 13.71 1.64 -0.98
N LEU A 109 12.64 2.21 -1.53
CA LEU A 109 11.60 2.90 -0.76
C LEU A 109 10.96 2.00 0.31
N ILE A 110 10.68 0.72 0.02
CA ILE A 110 10.16 -0.24 1.01
C ILE A 110 11.19 -0.51 2.12
N ASN A 111 12.45 -0.70 1.75
CA ASN A 111 13.50 -1.06 2.69
C ASN A 111 13.85 0.07 3.67
N GLU A 112 13.67 1.33 3.25
CA GLU A 112 13.93 2.53 4.06
C GLU A 112 12.71 2.97 4.89
N ASP A 113 11.52 2.46 4.60
CA ASP A 113 10.29 2.91 5.27
C ASP A 113 10.09 2.21 6.64
N PRO A 114 9.94 2.99 7.74
CA PRO A 114 9.71 2.45 9.08
C PRO A 114 8.54 1.46 9.16
N LEU A 115 7.50 1.66 8.34
CA LEU A 115 6.32 0.82 8.33
C LEU A 115 6.66 -0.66 8.02
N PHE A 116 7.73 -0.94 7.28
CA PHE A 116 8.12 -2.29 6.86
C PHE A 116 9.38 -2.81 7.55
N THR A 117 10.01 -2.00 8.39
CA THR A 117 11.23 -2.36 9.13
C THR A 117 10.97 -2.55 10.63
N SER A 118 9.89 -1.98 11.17
CA SER A 118 9.58 -2.04 12.61
C SER A 118 8.90 -3.33 13.08
N ASP A 119 8.35 -4.14 12.17
CA ASP A 119 7.51 -5.30 12.52
C ASP A 119 8.23 -6.33 13.42
N PRO A 120 9.45 -6.82 13.09
CA PRO A 120 10.11 -7.81 13.95
C PRO A 120 10.50 -7.21 15.30
N ILE A 121 10.88 -5.92 15.34
CA ILE A 121 11.19 -5.21 16.59
C ILE A 121 9.95 -5.10 17.47
N THR A 122 8.78 -4.87 16.89
CA THR A 122 7.52 -4.71 17.63
C THR A 122 7.02 -6.02 18.23
N LEU A 123 7.40 -7.15 17.62
CA LEU A 123 6.93 -8.48 18.02
C LEU A 123 7.97 -9.24 18.84
N ASP A 124 9.23 -8.82 18.85
CA ASP A 124 10.28 -9.47 19.64
C ASP A 124 10.30 -8.95 21.09
N ASP A 125 9.82 -9.77 22.02
CA ASP A 125 9.91 -9.52 23.45
C ASP A 125 11.35 -9.68 23.98
N GLY A 126 12.22 -10.34 23.22
CA GLY A 126 13.59 -10.67 23.61
C GLY A 126 13.69 -11.77 24.68
N ASP A 127 12.80 -11.82 25.68
CA ASP A 127 12.63 -12.93 26.62
C ASP A 127 11.20 -12.94 27.18
N VAL A 128 10.96 -13.64 28.28
CA VAL A 128 9.65 -13.69 28.93
C VAL A 128 9.23 -12.34 29.51
N VAL A 129 7.95 -12.00 29.28
CA VAL A 129 7.27 -10.83 29.85
C VAL A 129 6.18 -11.33 30.78
N SER A 130 6.06 -10.69 31.95
CA SER A 130 5.00 -11.03 32.90
C SER A 130 3.69 -10.41 32.44
N PHE A 131 2.62 -11.20 32.41
CA PHE A 131 1.28 -10.74 32.06
C PHE A 131 0.28 -11.12 33.16
N ASP A 132 -0.58 -10.17 33.53
CA ASP A 132 -1.62 -10.41 34.53
C ASP A 132 -2.72 -11.36 34.03
N GLY A 133 -3.24 -12.15 34.97
CA GLY A 133 -4.41 -13.01 34.78
C GLY A 133 -4.18 -14.29 33.97
N LEU A 134 -2.94 -14.80 33.94
CA LEU A 134 -2.64 -16.16 33.46
C LEU A 134 -3.20 -17.28 34.37
N SER A 135 -3.75 -16.90 35.53
CA SER A 135 -4.29 -17.74 36.60
C SER A 135 -5.35 -18.78 36.17
N LYS A 136 -5.40 -19.87 36.97
CA LYS A 136 -5.91 -21.21 36.66
C LYS A 136 -7.41 -21.35 36.32
N ILE A 137 -7.65 -22.15 35.28
CA ILE A 137 -8.73 -23.16 35.18
C ILE A 137 -8.03 -24.42 34.60
N ALA A 138 -8.39 -25.63 35.02
CA ALA A 138 -7.74 -26.93 34.69
C ALA A 138 -6.90 -26.92 33.38
N SER A 139 -5.58 -27.01 33.51
CA SER A 139 -4.63 -27.05 32.39
C SER A 139 -3.38 -27.85 32.76
N PRO A 140 -2.69 -28.47 31.79
CA PRO A 140 -1.43 -29.19 32.02
C PRO A 140 -0.35 -28.32 32.68
N ILE A 141 -0.31 -27.03 32.33
CA ILE A 141 0.57 -26.05 32.94
C ILE A 141 -0.16 -24.78 33.33
N THR A 142 0.35 -24.11 34.36
CA THR A 142 -0.07 -22.77 34.78
C THR A 142 1.01 -21.78 34.37
N PRO A 143 0.84 -21.06 33.25
CA PRO A 143 1.79 -20.04 32.85
C PRO A 143 1.81 -18.88 33.85
N ILE A 144 2.99 -18.30 34.05
CA ILE A 144 3.26 -17.15 34.93
C ILE A 144 3.72 -15.96 34.11
N ALA A 145 4.53 -16.24 33.08
CA ALA A 145 5.06 -15.26 32.14
C ALA A 145 5.27 -15.97 30.81
N TRP A 146 5.20 -15.23 29.72
CA TRP A 146 5.56 -15.73 28.41
C TRP A 146 6.12 -14.60 27.55
N GLY A 147 6.85 -14.94 26.51
CA GLY A 147 7.32 -13.97 25.54
C GLY A 147 7.83 -14.65 24.28
N ARG A 148 7.96 -13.85 23.23
CA ARG A 148 8.46 -14.23 21.92
C ARG A 148 9.89 -13.73 21.76
N ARG A 149 10.82 -14.65 21.50
CA ARG A 149 12.18 -14.31 21.05
C ARG A 149 12.29 -14.58 19.56
N VAL A 150 12.42 -13.52 18.75
CA VAL A 150 12.69 -13.63 17.32
C VAL A 150 14.19 -13.89 17.14
N THR A 151 14.56 -14.95 16.39
CA THR A 151 15.97 -15.28 16.12
C THR A 151 16.36 -15.02 14.68
N SER A 152 15.39 -14.99 13.77
CA SER A 152 15.61 -14.66 12.37
C SER A 152 14.39 -13.96 11.79
N SER A 153 14.65 -13.08 10.83
CA SER A 153 13.62 -12.39 10.05
C SER A 153 14.09 -12.26 8.61
N SER A 154 13.17 -12.47 7.66
CA SER A 154 13.46 -12.34 6.23
C SER A 154 12.26 -11.74 5.48
N ARG A 155 12.54 -10.88 4.51
CA ARG A 155 11.52 -10.18 3.73
C ARG A 155 11.62 -10.56 2.26
N GLU A 156 10.49 -10.94 1.69
CA GLU A 156 10.29 -11.12 0.26
C GLU A 156 9.38 -10.01 -0.25
N ILE A 157 9.76 -9.39 -1.37
CA ILE A 157 8.96 -8.34 -2.02
C ILE A 157 8.70 -8.77 -3.45
N ARG A 158 7.42 -8.91 -3.78
CA ARG A 158 6.92 -9.21 -5.12
C ARG A 158 6.18 -8.01 -5.66
N PHE A 159 6.43 -7.66 -6.92
CA PHE A 159 5.76 -6.56 -7.59
C PHE A 159 4.77 -7.09 -8.62
N GLU A 160 3.62 -6.43 -8.68
CA GLU A 160 2.58 -6.64 -9.67
C GLU A 160 2.33 -5.30 -10.37
N ASN A 161 2.65 -5.25 -11.67
CA ASN A 161 2.32 -4.10 -12.50
C ASN A 161 0.82 -4.12 -12.81
N VAL A 162 0.08 -3.14 -12.28
CA VAL A 162 -1.36 -2.99 -12.57
C VAL A 162 -1.55 -2.20 -13.86
N ASN A 163 -0.77 -1.12 -14.04
CA ASN A 163 -0.69 -0.30 -15.23
C ASN A 163 0.56 0.60 -15.16
N ASP A 164 0.84 1.35 -16.22
CA ASP A 164 2.03 2.21 -16.32
C ASP A 164 2.21 3.21 -15.17
N THR A 165 1.13 3.57 -14.48
CA THR A 165 1.15 4.55 -13.38
C THR A 165 1.01 3.93 -12.00
N THR A 166 0.72 2.63 -11.90
CA THR A 166 0.38 1.96 -10.64
C THR A 166 1.02 0.59 -10.54
N VAL A 167 1.78 0.38 -9.46
CA VAL A 167 2.38 -0.91 -9.11
C VAL A 167 1.97 -1.30 -7.70
N VAL A 168 1.60 -2.57 -7.51
CA VAL A 168 1.32 -3.13 -6.19
C VAL A 168 2.51 -3.98 -5.77
N ALA A 169 3.12 -3.65 -4.64
CA ALA A 169 4.11 -4.49 -3.98
C ALA A 169 3.44 -5.32 -2.89
N THR A 170 3.64 -6.64 -2.92
CA THR A 170 3.31 -7.53 -1.79
C THR A 170 4.60 -7.81 -1.02
N VAL A 171 4.61 -7.39 0.25
CA VAL A 171 5.71 -7.61 1.18
C VAL A 171 5.32 -8.75 2.11
N THR A 172 6.05 -9.86 2.00
CA THR A 172 5.92 -11.02 2.88
C THR A 172 7.11 -11.05 3.82
N HIS A 173 6.84 -10.90 5.11
CA HIS A 173 7.84 -10.95 6.15
C HIS A 173 7.70 -12.25 6.93
N THR A 174 8.75 -13.08 6.91
CA THR A 174 8.82 -14.34 7.65
C THR A 174 9.68 -14.14 8.90
N MET A 175 9.15 -14.49 10.06
CA MET A 175 9.84 -14.42 11.34
C MET A 175 9.87 -15.81 11.96
N SER A 176 11.04 -16.22 12.46
CA SER A 176 11.18 -17.49 13.16
C SER A 176 11.92 -17.27 14.48
N GLY A 177 11.62 -18.14 15.45
CA GLY A 177 12.23 -18.06 16.77
C GLY A 177 11.58 -18.98 17.76
N ASN A 178 11.55 -18.54 19.02
CA ASN A 178 11.03 -19.32 20.13
C ASN A 178 10.01 -18.53 20.94
N ILE A 179 8.90 -19.17 21.27
CA ILE A 179 8.02 -18.77 22.34
C ILE A 179 8.54 -19.39 23.62
N ILE A 180 8.74 -18.56 24.62
CA ILE A 180 9.26 -18.97 25.92
C ILE A 180 8.14 -18.78 26.93
N ILE A 181 7.86 -19.80 27.73
CA ILE A 181 6.83 -19.79 28.75
C ILE A 181 7.48 -20.18 30.09
N LEU A 182 7.31 -19.35 31.11
CA LEU A 182 7.57 -19.74 32.49
C LEU A 182 6.26 -20.28 33.08
N ALA A 183 6.27 -21.52 33.55
CA ALA A 183 5.07 -22.15 34.07
C ALA A 183 5.35 -23.10 35.22
N LYS A 184 4.30 -23.48 35.94
CA LYS A 184 4.30 -24.58 36.92
C LYS A 184 3.31 -25.65 36.50
N SER A 185 3.59 -26.92 36.79
CA SER A 185 2.62 -28.01 36.57
C SER A 185 1.60 -28.06 37.74
N SER A 186 2.07 -27.86 38.97
CA SER A 186 1.27 -27.76 40.20
C SER A 186 1.64 -26.49 40.99
N PRO A 187 0.77 -25.92 41.86
CA PRO A 187 1.10 -24.72 42.65
C PRO A 187 2.37 -24.87 43.50
N GLN A 188 2.64 -26.10 43.97
CA GLN A 188 3.79 -26.45 44.80
C GLN A 188 5.08 -26.65 43.99
N ASP A 189 5.00 -26.79 42.67
CA ASP A 189 6.18 -27.06 41.85
C ASP A 189 7.06 -25.82 41.68
N SER A 190 8.33 -26.07 41.35
CA SER A 190 9.25 -25.04 40.88
C SER A 190 8.81 -24.53 39.50
N VAL A 191 9.18 -23.28 39.20
CA VAL A 191 8.92 -22.68 37.88
C VAL A 191 9.83 -23.35 36.85
N ARG A 192 9.25 -23.89 35.79
CA ARG A 192 9.96 -24.44 34.63
C ARG A 192 9.88 -23.50 33.43
N ARG A 193 10.94 -23.52 32.62
CA ARG A 193 11.00 -22.83 31.32
C ARG A 193 10.63 -23.82 30.21
N ILE A 194 9.61 -23.48 29.44
CA ILE A 194 9.14 -24.24 28.27
C ILE A 194 9.44 -23.40 27.04
N THR A 195 10.02 -24.02 26.01
CA THR A 195 10.42 -23.35 24.77
C THR A 195 9.73 -24.04 23.60
N LYS A 196 8.98 -23.28 22.81
CA LYS A 196 8.29 -23.78 21.60
C LYS A 196 8.82 -23.03 20.38
N PRO A 197 9.25 -23.72 19.31
CA PRO A 197 9.61 -23.04 18.08
C PRO A 197 8.36 -22.42 17.44
N PHE A 198 8.53 -21.30 16.75
CA PHE A 198 7.49 -20.74 15.90
C PHE A 198 8.07 -20.27 14.56
N THR A 199 7.19 -20.20 13.57
CA THR A 199 7.44 -19.49 12.31
C THR A 199 6.16 -18.80 11.91
N ASP A 200 6.20 -17.47 11.88
CA ASP A 200 5.10 -16.60 11.51
C ASP A 200 5.38 -15.97 10.15
N ARG A 201 4.33 -15.80 9.34
CA ARG A 201 4.38 -15.03 8.10
C ARG A 201 3.41 -13.88 8.17
N THR A 202 3.88 -12.68 7.84
CA THR A 202 3.10 -11.45 7.78
C THR A 202 3.10 -10.91 6.36
N LEU A 203 1.92 -10.65 5.81
CA LEU A 203 1.71 -10.12 4.46
C LEU A 203 1.11 -8.73 4.55
N ARG A 204 1.71 -7.78 3.83
CA ARG A 204 1.19 -6.42 3.61
C ARG A 204 1.33 -6.05 2.14
N LYS A 205 0.38 -5.26 1.62
CA LYS A 205 0.43 -4.69 0.27
C LYS A 205 0.74 -3.19 0.34
N LEU A 206 1.48 -2.69 -0.64
CA LEU A 206 1.80 -1.28 -0.82
C LEU A 206 1.56 -0.89 -2.28
N LYS A 207 0.82 0.19 -2.51
CA LYS A 207 0.61 0.75 -3.85
C LYS A 207 1.57 1.89 -4.08
N PHE A 208 2.29 1.81 -5.19
CA PHE A 208 3.10 2.87 -5.73
C PHE A 208 2.34 3.57 -6.86
N TYR A 209 2.45 4.89 -6.86
CA TYR A 209 1.95 5.71 -7.96
C TYR A 209 3.13 6.42 -8.61
N ARG A 210 3.09 6.47 -9.94
CA ARG A 210 4.06 7.22 -10.71
C ARG A 210 3.75 8.70 -10.59
N HIS A 211 4.70 9.47 -10.06
CA HIS A 211 4.58 10.92 -9.86
C HIS A 211 5.14 11.72 -11.03
N GLY A 212 6.08 11.15 -11.79
CA GLY A 212 6.64 11.76 -12.98
C GLY A 212 7.34 10.72 -13.85
N ARG A 213 7.58 11.06 -15.12
CA ARG A 213 8.44 10.27 -16.01
C ARG A 213 9.78 10.97 -16.11
N THR A 214 10.61 10.81 -15.07
CA THR A 214 11.98 11.33 -15.05
C THR A 214 12.95 10.25 -15.50
N GLY A 215 14.11 10.65 -16.03
CA GLY A 215 15.21 9.69 -16.31
C GLY A 215 15.80 9.05 -15.05
N ASP A 216 15.35 9.46 -13.87
CA ASP A 216 15.71 8.96 -12.54
C ASP A 216 14.50 8.23 -11.90
N PRO A 217 14.50 6.89 -11.82
CA PRO A 217 13.40 6.11 -11.22
C PRO A 217 13.12 6.43 -9.74
N ASP A 218 14.12 6.84 -8.95
CA ASP A 218 13.96 7.20 -7.52
C ASP A 218 13.04 8.41 -7.32
N ARG A 219 12.86 9.22 -8.37
CA ARG A 219 11.97 10.39 -8.39
C ARG A 219 10.64 10.11 -9.10
N SER A 220 10.58 9.04 -9.91
CA SER A 220 9.40 8.67 -10.68
C SER A 220 8.32 8.02 -9.83
N TRP A 221 8.69 7.35 -8.73
CA TRP A 221 7.74 6.57 -7.92
C TRP A 221 7.63 7.06 -6.47
N ARG A 222 6.41 7.01 -5.94
CA ARG A 222 6.10 7.29 -4.54
C ARG A 222 5.13 6.27 -3.97
N PRO A 223 5.30 5.83 -2.71
CA PRO A 223 4.31 5.01 -2.03
C PRO A 223 3.09 5.88 -1.71
N GLY A 224 1.88 5.45 -2.10
CA GLY A 224 0.66 6.23 -1.87
C GLY A 224 -0.32 5.57 -0.92
N GLU A 225 -0.42 4.24 -0.93
CA GLU A 225 -1.35 3.50 -0.07
C GLU A 225 -0.68 2.25 0.52
N ALA A 226 -0.86 1.99 1.80
CA ALA A 226 -0.43 0.76 2.45
C ALA A 226 -1.63 0.01 3.03
N SER A 227 -1.66 -1.30 2.92
CA SER A 227 -2.67 -2.12 3.58
C SER A 227 -2.35 -2.33 5.07
N GLY A 228 -3.32 -2.87 5.81
CA GLY A 228 -3.02 -3.61 7.03
C GLY A 228 -2.10 -4.81 6.78
N ALA A 229 -1.54 -5.37 7.84
CA ALA A 229 -0.79 -6.61 7.79
C ALA A 229 -1.66 -7.79 8.24
N LYS A 230 -1.57 -8.93 7.56
CA LYS A 230 -2.15 -10.20 7.99
C LYS A 230 -1.04 -11.19 8.24
N GLY A 231 -1.08 -11.91 9.34
CA GLY A 231 -0.12 -12.98 9.58
C GLY A 231 -0.50 -13.93 10.70
N GLY A 232 0.53 -14.57 11.24
CA GLY A 232 0.43 -15.63 12.24
C GLY A 232 1.13 -16.90 11.76
N THR A 233 0.96 -17.98 12.52
CA THR A 233 1.45 -19.31 12.15
C THR A 233 0.57 -19.95 11.08
N ASP A 234 1.19 -20.75 10.20
CA ASP A 234 0.45 -21.59 9.26
C ASP A 234 -0.47 -22.55 10.03
N GLY A 235 -1.72 -22.69 9.59
CA GLY A 235 -2.70 -23.59 10.24
C GLY A 235 -3.28 -23.10 11.56
N SER A 236 -3.25 -21.80 11.84
CA SER A 236 -3.83 -21.22 13.06
C SER A 236 -5.28 -21.67 13.32
N GLU A 237 -5.57 -22.10 14.54
CA GLU A 237 -6.92 -22.56 14.96
C GLU A 237 -7.81 -21.40 15.44
N VAL A 238 -7.25 -20.18 15.50
CA VAL A 238 -7.95 -18.95 15.84
C VAL A 238 -8.00 -18.03 14.63
N THR A 239 -9.16 -17.41 14.40
CA THR A 239 -9.37 -16.49 13.28
C THR A 239 -9.95 -15.16 13.75
N ILE A 240 -9.15 -14.10 13.70
CA ILE A 240 -9.57 -12.71 13.73
C ILE A 240 -10.48 -12.43 12.52
N LYS A 241 -11.68 -11.92 12.79
CA LYS A 241 -12.68 -11.53 11.80
C LYS A 241 -12.72 -10.03 11.58
N LYS A 242 -12.47 -9.27 12.64
CA LYS A 242 -12.66 -7.83 12.63
C LYS A 242 -11.78 -7.16 13.68
N VAL A 243 -11.15 -6.05 13.30
CA VAL A 243 -10.47 -5.12 14.21
C VAL A 243 -11.12 -3.76 14.06
N GLU A 244 -11.57 -3.21 15.17
CA GLU A 244 -12.19 -1.89 15.27
C GLU A 244 -11.26 -0.98 16.07
N VAL A 245 -10.94 0.19 15.52
CA VAL A 245 -10.09 1.20 16.15
C VAL A 245 -10.91 2.46 16.32
N THR A 246 -11.23 2.79 17.58
CA THR A 246 -12.07 3.94 17.92
C THR A 246 -11.23 5.07 18.50
N LEU A 247 -11.43 6.26 17.94
CA LEU A 247 -10.79 7.52 18.29
C LEU A 247 -11.85 8.60 18.51
N GLY A 248 -12.11 8.98 19.77
CA GLY A 248 -13.20 9.91 20.08
C GLY A 248 -14.53 9.37 19.51
N THR A 249 -15.07 10.03 18.50
CA THR A 249 -16.32 9.65 17.81
C THR A 249 -16.10 8.85 16.51
N GLN A 250 -14.87 8.74 16.02
CA GLN A 250 -14.55 8.03 14.77
C GLN A 250 -14.18 6.57 15.06
N THR A 251 -14.68 5.64 14.25
CA THR A 251 -14.29 4.22 14.32
C THR A 251 -13.85 3.74 12.95
N TYR A 252 -12.64 3.21 12.87
CA TYR A 252 -12.11 2.51 11.71
C TYR A 252 -12.37 1.02 11.87
N VAL A 253 -12.95 0.38 10.86
CA VAL A 253 -13.28 -1.05 10.88
C VAL A 253 -12.48 -1.76 9.80
N VAL A 254 -11.64 -2.72 10.22
CA VAL A 254 -10.86 -3.59 9.35
C VAL A 254 -11.45 -4.99 9.42
N THR A 255 -11.94 -5.51 8.31
CA THR A 255 -12.46 -6.89 8.17
C THR A 255 -11.57 -7.77 7.29
N ASN A 256 -10.70 -7.14 6.49
CA ASN A 256 -9.66 -7.81 5.74
C ASN A 256 -8.44 -6.88 5.67
N PRO A 257 -7.39 -7.12 6.46
CA PRO A 257 -6.25 -6.21 6.55
C PRO A 257 -5.50 -6.06 5.23
N THR A 258 -5.44 -7.09 4.39
CA THR A 258 -4.67 -7.06 3.13
C THR A 258 -5.41 -6.39 1.97
N ASP A 259 -6.72 -6.17 2.12
CA ASP A 259 -7.55 -5.47 1.13
C ASP A 259 -8.07 -4.12 1.65
N THR A 260 -7.79 -3.77 2.91
CA THR A 260 -8.06 -2.46 3.48
C THR A 260 -6.84 -1.57 3.31
N PHE A 261 -6.91 -0.60 2.38
CA PHE A 261 -5.81 0.32 2.07
C PHE A 261 -5.97 1.67 2.77
N PHE A 262 -4.86 2.16 3.31
CA PHE A 262 -4.74 3.46 3.97
C PHE A 262 -3.80 4.37 3.17
N LYS A 263 -4.23 5.60 2.91
CA LYS A 263 -3.42 6.62 2.24
C LYS A 263 -2.29 7.09 3.15
N LEU A 264 -1.08 7.10 2.62
CA LEU A 264 0.14 7.53 3.30
C LEU A 264 0.36 9.05 3.24
N MET A 265 -0.33 9.74 2.32
CA MET A 265 -0.24 11.18 2.10
C MET A 265 -1.64 11.82 2.21
N HIS A 266 -1.68 13.12 2.50
CA HIS A 266 -2.93 13.90 2.56
C HIS A 266 -3.70 13.85 1.23
N GLY A 267 -5.01 13.60 1.29
CA GLY A 267 -5.94 13.54 0.15
C GLY A 267 -7.27 12.85 0.53
N GLY A 268 -8.28 12.88 -0.34
CA GLY A 268 -9.58 12.24 -0.06
C GLY A 268 -9.48 10.71 0.00
N GLY A 269 -10.18 10.05 0.94
CA GLY A 269 -10.17 8.59 1.13
C GLY A 269 -9.82 8.16 2.57
N TRP A 270 -9.64 6.86 2.81
CA TRP A 270 -9.20 6.33 4.11
C TRP A 270 -7.74 6.71 4.35
N MET A 271 -7.50 7.81 5.05
CA MET A 271 -6.17 8.16 5.54
C MET A 271 -5.74 7.14 6.61
N LEU A 272 -4.43 6.97 6.79
CA LEU A 272 -3.92 6.34 8.01
C LEU A 272 -4.60 6.97 9.22
N PRO A 273 -5.13 6.18 10.19
CA PRO A 273 -5.62 6.72 11.44
C PRO A 273 -4.58 7.68 12.03
N MET A 274 -4.98 8.94 12.23
CA MET A 274 -4.09 9.98 12.72
C MET A 274 -4.43 10.27 14.17
N PHE A 275 -3.43 10.24 15.02
CA PHE A 275 -3.57 10.46 16.44
C PHE A 275 -2.72 11.64 16.89
N GLY A 276 -3.22 12.43 17.83
CA GLY A 276 -2.35 13.32 18.59
C GLY A 276 -1.45 12.52 19.53
N PRO A 277 -0.37 13.10 20.07
CA PRO A 277 0.44 12.45 21.09
C PRO A 277 -0.39 12.19 22.34
N THR A 278 -0.17 11.07 23.02
CA THR A 278 -0.84 10.70 24.28
C THR A 278 -2.36 10.52 24.20
N GLN A 279 -2.93 10.44 23.00
CA GLN A 279 -4.35 10.21 22.79
C GLN A 279 -4.72 8.75 23.06
N ASN A 280 -5.83 8.53 23.75
CA ASN A 280 -6.35 7.21 24.02
C ASN A 280 -7.04 6.62 22.79
N VAL A 281 -6.58 5.45 22.37
CA VAL A 281 -7.10 4.69 21.24
C VAL A 281 -7.70 3.39 21.77
N LYS A 282 -9.00 3.21 21.57
CA LYS A 282 -9.69 1.97 21.93
C LYS A 282 -9.62 1.01 20.75
N VAL A 283 -9.14 -0.21 21.01
CA VAL A 283 -9.08 -1.30 20.03
C VAL A 283 -10.01 -2.41 20.47
N ARG A 284 -10.85 -2.88 19.55
CA ARG A 284 -11.76 -4.01 19.75
C ARG A 284 -11.53 -5.04 18.66
N VAL A 285 -11.49 -6.30 19.05
CA VAL A 285 -11.13 -7.43 18.18
C VAL A 285 -12.23 -8.46 18.29
N THR A 286 -12.80 -8.83 17.15
CA THR A 286 -13.72 -9.96 17.03
C THR A 286 -12.98 -11.13 16.41
N LEU A 287 -13.02 -12.28 17.06
CA LEU A 287 -12.41 -13.52 16.58
C LEU A 287 -13.36 -14.71 16.72
N THR A 288 -13.07 -15.75 15.96
CA THR A 288 -13.71 -17.06 16.06
C THR A 288 -12.67 -18.13 16.38
N SER A 289 -13.00 -19.01 17.31
CA SER A 289 -12.18 -20.18 17.67
C SER A 289 -13.07 -21.40 17.82
N ALA A 290 -12.58 -22.58 17.45
CA ALA A 290 -13.31 -23.83 17.60
C ALA A 290 -13.30 -24.35 19.06
N VAL A 291 -12.41 -23.80 19.90
CA VAL A 291 -12.17 -24.30 21.25
C VAL A 291 -13.07 -23.57 22.26
N PRO A 292 -13.73 -24.29 23.19
CA PRO A 292 -14.60 -23.67 24.21
C PRO A 292 -13.85 -22.82 25.22
N ASP A 293 -12.56 -23.07 25.39
CA ASP A 293 -11.73 -22.27 26.26
C ASP A 293 -11.39 -20.91 25.64
N THR A 294 -11.33 -19.87 26.49
CA THR A 294 -10.97 -18.51 26.07
C THR A 294 -9.54 -18.43 25.55
N ASP A 295 -9.40 -17.88 24.35
CA ASP A 295 -8.12 -17.57 23.70
C ASP A 295 -7.37 -16.43 24.40
N TRP A 296 -6.07 -16.33 24.15
CA TRP A 296 -5.26 -15.21 24.62
C TRP A 296 -5.16 -14.16 23.51
N VAL A 297 -5.46 -12.90 23.83
CA VAL A 297 -5.33 -11.81 22.86
C VAL A 297 -4.46 -10.71 23.43
N SER A 298 -3.46 -10.30 22.65
CA SER A 298 -2.50 -9.25 23.00
C SER A 298 -2.51 -8.14 21.95
N LEU A 299 -2.31 -6.91 22.40
CA LEU A 299 -1.98 -5.76 21.57
C LEU A 299 -0.49 -5.48 21.70
N HIS A 300 0.22 -5.42 20.59
CA HIS A 300 1.65 -5.16 20.48
C HIS A 300 1.83 -3.80 19.82
N ARG A 301 2.70 -2.97 20.37
CA ARG A 301 3.00 -1.67 19.79
C ARG A 301 4.46 -1.28 20.03
N PRO A 302 5.01 -0.40 19.18
CA PRO A 302 6.32 0.15 19.42
C PRO A 302 6.40 0.90 20.76
N SER A 303 7.62 1.02 21.27
CA SER A 303 7.86 1.80 22.48
C SER A 303 7.60 3.29 22.25
N PRO A 304 7.03 4.01 23.23
CA PRO A 304 6.95 5.46 23.19
C PRO A 304 8.30 6.17 23.21
N PHE A 305 9.37 5.45 23.58
CA PHE A 305 10.71 5.99 23.74
C PHE A 305 11.69 5.43 22.71
N MET A 306 11.21 4.92 21.56
CA MET A 306 12.09 4.43 20.50
C MET A 306 13.17 5.45 20.14
N GLY A 307 14.42 4.99 20.07
CA GLY A 307 15.61 5.82 19.82
C GLY A 307 16.25 6.40 21.08
N ARG A 308 15.75 6.08 22.28
CA ARG A 308 16.37 6.49 23.57
C ARG A 308 17.24 5.41 24.19
N GLY A 309 17.44 4.30 23.49
CA GLY A 309 18.41 3.26 23.83
C GLY A 309 17.77 1.92 24.18
N PRO A 310 18.60 0.87 24.37
CA PRO A 310 18.14 -0.53 24.36
C PRO A 310 17.12 -0.90 25.44
N MET A 311 17.12 -0.19 26.57
CA MET A 311 16.15 -0.40 27.65
C MET A 311 14.78 0.21 27.35
N TRP A 312 14.78 1.33 26.61
CA TRP A 312 13.60 2.14 26.32
C TRP A 312 12.99 1.81 24.96
N ASP A 313 13.68 1.07 24.11
CA ASP A 313 13.20 0.67 22.78
C ASP A 313 12.35 -0.61 22.81
N ARG A 314 12.04 -1.14 24.00
CA ARG A 314 11.28 -2.38 24.13
C ARG A 314 9.82 -2.21 23.72
N PRO A 315 9.28 -3.08 22.85
CA PRO A 315 7.87 -3.06 22.50
C PRO A 315 6.98 -3.21 23.73
N ILE A 316 5.78 -2.66 23.63
CA ILE A 316 4.77 -2.75 24.70
C ILE A 316 3.72 -3.76 24.27
N HIS A 317 3.49 -4.72 25.16
CA HIS A 317 2.52 -5.79 25.01
C HIS A 317 1.44 -5.65 26.06
N ILE A 318 0.19 -5.56 25.62
CA ILE A 318 -0.95 -5.34 26.51
C ILE A 318 -1.96 -6.45 26.26
N ARG A 319 -2.26 -7.23 27.30
CA ARG A 319 -3.33 -8.22 27.24
C ARG A 319 -4.67 -7.54 27.01
N MET A 320 -5.44 -8.00 26.03
CA MET A 320 -6.80 -7.52 25.79
C MET A 320 -7.81 -8.21 26.72
N ARG A 321 -8.86 -7.48 27.12
CA ARG A 321 -9.92 -7.97 28.02
C ARG A 321 -11.05 -8.57 27.20
N LEU A 322 -11.48 -9.79 27.53
CA LEU A 322 -12.69 -10.39 26.97
C LEU A 322 -13.92 -9.59 27.44
N VAL A 323 -14.79 -9.21 26.51
CA VAL A 323 -16.03 -8.44 26.81
C VAL A 323 -17.30 -9.09 26.30
N SER A 324 -17.20 -10.02 25.35
CA SER A 324 -18.34 -10.82 24.89
C SER A 324 -17.85 -12.17 24.41
N GLU A 325 -18.65 -13.20 24.67
CA GLU A 325 -18.49 -14.54 24.12
C GLU A 325 -19.87 -15.09 23.76
N VAL A 326 -20.02 -15.54 22.52
CA VAL A 326 -21.27 -16.12 22.01
C VAL A 326 -20.93 -17.41 21.29
N ARG A 327 -21.64 -18.49 21.61
CA ARG A 327 -21.51 -19.75 20.88
C ARG A 327 -22.20 -19.63 19.52
N ALA A 328 -21.43 -19.85 18.45
CA ALA A 328 -21.88 -19.83 17.06
C ALA A 328 -21.69 -21.23 16.45
N GLY A 329 -22.69 -22.10 16.64
CA GLY A 329 -22.63 -23.50 16.22
C GLY A 329 -21.55 -24.30 16.96
N ALA A 330 -20.59 -24.84 16.20
CA ALA A 330 -19.43 -25.56 16.72
C ALA A 330 -18.26 -24.63 17.13
N SER A 331 -18.41 -23.32 16.97
CA SER A 331 -17.37 -22.32 17.26
C SER A 331 -17.83 -21.31 18.30
N PHE A 332 -16.89 -20.53 18.81
CA PHE A 332 -17.11 -19.43 19.75
C PHE A 332 -16.68 -18.14 19.08
N GLU A 333 -17.60 -17.19 18.99
CA GLU A 333 -17.28 -15.81 18.63
C GLU A 333 -16.98 -15.02 19.90
N ARG A 334 -15.80 -14.42 19.95
CA ARG A 334 -15.30 -13.68 21.11
C ARG A 334 -14.92 -12.27 20.72
N VAL A 335 -15.22 -11.34 21.62
CA VAL A 335 -14.86 -9.93 21.48
C VAL A 335 -13.93 -9.55 22.61
N PHE A 336 -12.75 -9.05 22.24
CA PHE A 336 -11.76 -8.52 23.17
C PHE A 336 -11.61 -7.01 22.96
N GLU A 337 -11.31 -6.26 24.02
CA GLU A 337 -11.01 -4.84 23.91
C GLU A 337 -9.87 -4.41 24.83
N ASN A 338 -9.15 -3.37 24.42
CA ASN A 338 -8.25 -2.62 25.29
C ASN A 338 -8.16 -1.16 24.81
N THR A 339 -7.66 -0.27 25.67
CA THR A 339 -7.35 1.11 25.32
C THR A 339 -5.86 1.33 25.60
N TRP A 340 -5.18 1.99 24.65
CA TRP A 340 -3.78 2.35 24.81
C TRP A 340 -3.57 3.82 24.45
N SER A 341 -2.50 4.43 24.94
CA SER A 341 -2.18 5.82 24.64
C SER A 341 -1.06 5.92 23.59
N THR A 342 -1.30 6.72 22.57
CA THR A 342 -0.36 6.99 21.47
C THR A 342 0.92 7.64 21.97
N HIS A 343 1.96 7.62 21.13
CA HIS A 343 3.32 7.94 21.55
C HIS A 343 4.07 8.85 20.57
N GLY A 344 5.40 8.72 20.49
CA GLY A 344 6.25 9.55 19.63
C GLY A 344 5.73 9.69 18.20
N ILE A 345 5.93 10.89 17.65
CA ILE A 345 5.54 11.29 16.29
C ILE A 345 6.12 10.32 15.26
N GLY A 346 5.33 9.98 14.24
CA GLY A 346 5.79 9.14 13.15
C GLY A 346 4.72 8.17 12.62
N ARG A 347 5.15 7.32 11.68
CA ARG A 347 4.37 6.23 11.12
C ARG A 347 4.69 4.95 11.86
N HIS A 348 3.66 4.24 12.29
CA HIS A 348 3.79 3.07 13.15
C HIS A 348 2.80 1.99 12.75
N THR A 349 3.03 0.78 13.22
CA THR A 349 2.05 -0.32 13.19
C THR A 349 1.80 -0.78 14.61
N PHE A 350 0.54 -0.96 15.00
CA PHE A 350 0.23 -1.80 16.15
C PHE A 350 -0.28 -3.14 15.63
N PHE A 351 0.00 -4.21 16.37
CA PHE A 351 -0.49 -5.54 16.07
C PHE A 351 -1.47 -6.00 17.12
N VAL A 352 -2.46 -6.77 16.68
CA VAL A 352 -3.28 -7.61 17.53
C VAL A 352 -2.88 -9.05 17.23
N GLU A 353 -2.50 -9.77 18.26
CA GLU A 353 -2.21 -11.20 18.20
C GLU A 353 -3.25 -11.97 18.98
N ALA A 354 -3.88 -12.95 18.34
CA ALA A 354 -4.71 -13.95 18.99
C ALA A 354 -3.95 -15.28 19.02
N LEU A 355 -3.87 -15.89 20.20
CA LEU A 355 -3.24 -17.18 20.45
C LEU A 355 -4.28 -18.16 20.95
N THR A 356 -4.20 -19.40 20.48
CA THR A 356 -5.01 -20.47 21.08
C THR A 356 -4.59 -20.68 22.54
N ARG A 357 -5.52 -21.14 23.38
CA ARG A 357 -5.18 -21.48 24.77
C ARG A 357 -4.06 -22.53 24.85
N GLY A 358 -4.11 -23.55 23.99
CA GLY A 358 -3.10 -24.62 23.95
C GLY A 358 -1.68 -24.09 23.75
N SER A 359 -1.54 -22.99 22.98
CA SER A 359 -0.25 -22.33 22.76
C SER A 359 0.46 -21.94 24.05
N LEU A 360 -0.26 -21.52 25.08
CA LEU A 360 0.32 -21.05 26.35
C LEU A 360 0.10 -21.98 27.54
N ARG A 361 -0.88 -22.88 27.48
CA ARG A 361 -1.33 -23.69 28.63
C ARG A 361 -1.13 -25.20 28.49
N ASP A 362 -0.60 -25.63 27.36
CA ASP A 362 -0.21 -27.02 27.10
C ASP A 362 1.28 -27.00 26.73
N ASP A 363 2.11 -27.82 27.36
CA ASP A 363 3.56 -27.85 27.10
C ASP A 363 3.94 -28.66 25.84
N THR A 364 2.98 -29.38 25.26
CA THR A 364 3.15 -30.22 24.06
C THR A 364 2.50 -29.64 22.82
N ALA A 365 1.45 -28.83 22.97
CA ALA A 365 0.75 -28.23 21.83
C ALA A 365 1.65 -27.27 21.03
N VAL A 366 1.53 -27.33 19.70
CA VAL A 366 2.21 -26.42 18.78
C VAL A 366 1.72 -24.98 19.02
N PHE A 367 2.62 -24.01 18.88
CA PHE A 367 2.26 -22.60 18.94
C PHE A 367 1.37 -22.23 17.74
N SER A 368 0.22 -21.62 18.02
CA SER A 368 -0.83 -21.32 17.05
C SER A 368 -1.33 -19.90 17.28
N SER A 369 -1.02 -19.00 16.33
CA SER A 369 -1.29 -17.57 16.41
C SER A 369 -1.96 -17.05 15.14
N GLN A 370 -2.78 -16.00 15.27
CA GLN A 370 -3.14 -15.14 14.15
C GLN A 370 -2.88 -13.68 14.52
N LEU A 371 -2.28 -12.96 13.60
CA LEU A 371 -1.74 -11.62 13.82
C LEU A 371 -2.30 -10.65 12.79
N TRP A 372 -2.91 -9.54 13.21
CA TRP A 372 -3.31 -8.45 12.32
C TRP A 372 -2.60 -7.17 12.72
N GLY A 373 -1.94 -6.50 11.77
CA GLY A 373 -1.30 -5.20 11.97
C GLY A 373 -2.10 -4.08 11.33
N VAL A 374 -2.32 -2.99 12.06
CA VAL A 374 -2.99 -1.79 11.53
C VAL A 374 -2.00 -0.62 11.56
N PRO A 375 -1.69 -0.01 10.41
CA PRO A 375 -0.80 1.13 10.35
C PRO A 375 -1.51 2.39 10.86
N TYR A 376 -0.75 3.32 11.44
CA TYR A 376 -1.26 4.60 11.93
C TYR A 376 -0.18 5.70 11.94
N ILE A 377 -0.60 6.95 12.14
CA ILE A 377 0.27 8.12 12.29
C ILE A 377 0.06 8.74 13.66
N VAL A 378 1.14 9.16 14.30
CA VAL A 378 1.08 10.14 15.40
C VAL A 378 1.70 11.44 14.93
N GLN A 379 1.01 12.57 15.12
CA GLN A 379 1.43 13.91 14.69
C GLN A 379 1.17 14.97 15.75
#